data_AF-A0A9N9R5G9-F1
#
_entry.id   AF-A0A9N9R5G9-F1
#
_cell.length_a   1.000
_cell.length_b   1.000
_cell.length_c   1.000
_cell.angle_alpha   90.00
_cell.angle_beta   90.00
_cell.angle_gamma   90.00
#
_symmetry.space_group_name_H-M   'P 1'
#
loop_
_entity.id
_entity.type
_entity.pdbx_description
1 polymer ?
#
loop_
_entity_poly.entity_id
_entity_poly.type
_entity_poly.pdbx_seq_one_letter_code
_entity_poly.pdbx_strand_id
1 'polypeptide(L)'
;MPQARRKVPFSGKAKKQQLQAKKNKTLLLSTPSGSSTCDIVSVNYQPSKNRAGGRNNPNRFVLKFYRETDEELKIKKEDALKAINPVSEVQMEVKPLDYFPEELSFPKRPPWRFGTKKEELEAQEQQSFRNYIHKLQESDHWDDISYFELNLETWRQLWRVLEMCDILLLIVDVRYAGLMFPPSLYQHIREEGKGMILVLNKVDLVPASVAVAWYDYFKKTYKYLRVVFFTSCPGYALRGGTSDKAGLQVRRRKGRQRMCVEGATKIYEACKDIVCYELDLSCWEKKIKEEAAVEDEEDNTEVGETIVEEADTTYFSHTRYGDGMLTVGCVGQPNVGKSSLMNALMGRKVVSVSKTPGHTKHFQTIYLTPKVRLCDCPGLVFPSKVPRPIQILMGSYPIAQLREPYTTIRYLAERLDLPKLLRIEHPENDDTWSPRDICDGWAKKRGYLTAKAARLDTYRAANSLLRMALDGKLCFWLRPHGFTKKKEKFENHEEIKYVKWVQAITNDEERSPAVSESDDKSDSDADDIVSNDEEDSDEAIVATRNKFTELLNAD
;
A
#
# COMPACT_ATOMS: atom_id res chain seq x y z
N MET A 1 36.79 -15.70 -38.21
CA MET A 1 35.73 -14.70 -37.92
C MET A 1 34.55 -14.94 -38.84
N PRO A 2 33.33 -15.22 -38.34
CA PRO A 2 32.13 -15.22 -39.17
C PRO A 2 31.56 -13.79 -39.25
N GLN A 3 31.31 -13.32 -40.47
CA GLN A 3 30.82 -11.98 -40.78
C GLN A 3 29.42 -11.72 -40.19
N ALA A 4 29.28 -10.63 -39.45
CA ALA A 4 28.02 -10.18 -38.89
C ALA A 4 27.02 -9.79 -39.99
N ARG A 5 25.84 -10.43 -39.99
CA ARG A 5 24.69 -10.05 -40.83
C ARG A 5 24.23 -8.63 -40.45
N ARG A 6 24.36 -7.69 -41.38
CA ARG A 6 23.87 -6.30 -41.28
C ARG A 6 22.34 -6.31 -41.15
N LYS A 7 21.78 -5.75 -40.06
CA LYS A 7 20.32 -5.60 -39.89
C LYS A 7 19.75 -4.73 -41.01
N VAL A 8 18.76 -5.25 -41.72
CA VAL A 8 18.06 -4.52 -42.78
C VAL A 8 17.26 -3.36 -42.17
N PRO A 9 17.37 -2.12 -42.69
CA PRO A 9 16.62 -0.99 -42.17
C PRO A 9 15.12 -1.20 -42.39
N PHE A 10 14.34 -0.96 -41.33
CA PHE A 10 12.89 -1.18 -41.30
C PHE A 10 12.20 -0.13 -42.18
N SER A 11 11.56 -0.55 -43.28
CA SER A 11 10.87 0.36 -44.20
C SER A 11 9.76 1.14 -43.49
N GLY A 12 9.77 2.48 -43.61
CA GLY A 12 8.76 3.37 -43.03
C GLY A 12 7.33 3.05 -43.48
N LYS A 13 7.18 2.43 -44.66
CA LYS A 13 5.88 1.97 -45.19
C LYS A 13 5.35 0.77 -44.40
N ALA A 14 6.22 -0.14 -44.00
CA ALA A 14 5.88 -1.28 -43.13
C ALA A 14 5.53 -0.83 -41.71
N LYS A 15 6.22 0.19 -41.18
CA LYS A 15 5.88 0.80 -39.87
C LYS A 15 4.51 1.48 -39.90
N LYS A 16 4.19 2.20 -40.98
CA LYS A 16 2.88 2.84 -41.17
C LYS A 16 1.75 1.83 -41.33
N GLN A 17 1.97 0.74 -42.08
CA GLN A 17 1.02 -0.37 -42.18
C GLN A 17 0.86 -1.13 -40.85
N GLN A 18 1.92 -1.30 -40.07
CA GLN A 18 1.85 -1.94 -38.75
C GLN A 18 1.09 -1.07 -37.74
N LEU A 19 1.23 0.26 -37.81
CA LEU A 19 0.45 1.22 -37.01
C LEU A 19 -1.01 1.29 -37.46
N GLN A 20 -1.29 1.22 -38.76
CA GLN A 20 -2.66 1.13 -39.30
C GLN A 20 -3.32 -0.21 -38.93
N ALA A 21 -2.59 -1.32 -38.97
CA ALA A 21 -3.08 -2.62 -38.51
C ALA A 21 -3.35 -2.65 -37.00
N LYS A 22 -2.54 -1.94 -36.19
CA LYS A 22 -2.82 -1.74 -34.76
C LYS A 22 -4.06 -0.87 -34.52
N LYS A 23 -4.23 0.22 -35.27
CA LYS A 23 -5.46 1.04 -35.21
C LYS A 23 -6.70 0.26 -35.64
N ASN A 24 -6.61 -0.52 -36.72
CA ASN A 24 -7.73 -1.33 -37.21
C ASN A 24 -8.05 -2.52 -36.28
N LYS A 25 -7.06 -3.10 -35.58
CA LYS A 25 -7.32 -4.07 -34.49
C LYS A 25 -8.03 -3.45 -33.29
N THR A 26 -7.81 -2.16 -33.04
CA THR A 26 -8.50 -1.43 -31.96
C THR A 26 -9.95 -1.11 -32.37
N LEU A 27 -10.19 -0.87 -33.66
CA LEU A 27 -11.53 -0.63 -34.24
C LEU A 27 -12.37 -1.91 -34.40
N LEU A 28 -11.76 -3.10 -34.54
CA LEU A 28 -12.50 -4.38 -34.62
C LEU A 28 -12.93 -4.92 -33.24
N LEU A 29 -12.68 -4.17 -32.17
CA LEU A 29 -13.13 -4.46 -30.79
C LEU A 29 -14.27 -3.55 -30.32
N SER A 30 -14.76 -2.63 -31.17
CA SER A 30 -16.04 -1.97 -30.92
C SER A 30 -17.17 -2.85 -31.45
N THR A 31 -17.99 -3.38 -30.55
CA THR A 31 -19.32 -3.89 -30.90
C THR A 31 -20.14 -2.76 -31.53
N PRO A 32 -20.83 -2.97 -32.65
CA PRO A 32 -21.77 -1.99 -33.18
C PRO A 32 -23.07 -2.10 -32.39
N SER A 33 -23.29 -1.21 -31.44
CA SER A 33 -24.63 -0.79 -31.03
C SER A 33 -24.53 0.49 -30.20
N GLY A 34 -25.21 1.54 -30.67
CA GLY A 34 -25.36 2.78 -29.94
C GLY A 34 -26.14 2.52 -28.65
N SER A 35 -25.48 2.78 -27.53
CA SER A 35 -26.06 2.95 -26.21
C SER A 35 -25.03 3.70 -25.39
N SER A 36 -25.43 4.79 -24.75
CA SER A 36 -24.66 5.62 -23.84
C SER A 36 -24.37 4.87 -22.53
N THR A 37 -23.64 3.77 -22.58
CA THR A 37 -23.30 2.95 -21.41
C THR A 37 -21.80 2.76 -21.28
N CYS A 38 -21.29 3.05 -20.07
CA CYS A 38 -19.92 2.88 -19.59
C CYS A 38 -19.10 1.85 -20.36
N ASP A 39 -18.06 2.33 -21.07
CA ASP A 39 -17.10 1.46 -21.76
C ASP A 39 -16.24 0.68 -20.74
N ILE A 40 -16.73 -0.47 -20.31
CA ILE A 40 -15.90 -1.49 -19.67
C ILE A 40 -15.01 -2.09 -20.76
N VAL A 41 -13.81 -1.53 -20.94
CA VAL A 41 -12.82 -2.14 -21.84
C VAL A 41 -12.47 -3.53 -21.31
N SER A 42 -12.92 -4.56 -22.03
CA SER A 42 -12.71 -6.01 -21.82
C SER A 42 -11.71 -6.37 -20.71
N VAL A 43 -12.24 -6.47 -19.49
CA VAL A 43 -11.49 -6.74 -18.27
C VAL A 43 -10.88 -8.16 -18.25
N ASN A 44 -11.31 -9.04 -19.15
CA ASN A 44 -10.83 -10.43 -19.29
C ASN A 44 -10.04 -10.74 -20.57
N TYR A 45 -9.35 -9.78 -21.21
CA TYR A 45 -8.37 -10.17 -22.23
C TYR A 45 -7.12 -10.79 -21.59
N GLN A 46 -7.15 -12.10 -21.37
CA GLN A 46 -5.94 -12.91 -21.32
C GLN A 46 -5.49 -13.11 -22.77
N PRO A 47 -4.25 -12.74 -23.16
CA PRO A 47 -3.75 -13.14 -24.46
C PRO A 47 -3.75 -14.67 -24.51
N SER A 48 -4.42 -15.24 -25.51
CA SER A 48 -4.42 -16.68 -25.73
C SER A 48 -2.97 -17.16 -25.89
N LYS A 49 -2.67 -18.34 -25.34
CA LYS A 49 -1.42 -19.08 -25.57
C LYS A 49 -1.32 -19.42 -27.06
N ASN A 50 -1.02 -18.45 -27.91
CA ASN A 50 -0.76 -18.67 -29.32
C ASN A 50 0.27 -17.66 -29.81
N ARG A 51 1.51 -17.94 -29.43
CA ARG A 51 2.70 -17.81 -30.28
C ARG A 51 3.78 -18.72 -29.69
N ALA A 52 4.26 -19.64 -30.52
CA ALA A 52 5.36 -20.53 -30.22
C ALA A 52 6.51 -19.76 -29.54
N GLY A 53 6.87 -20.19 -28.33
CA GLY A 53 7.90 -19.56 -27.48
C GLY A 53 7.39 -19.30 -26.06
N GLY A 54 7.55 -20.28 -25.18
CA GLY A 54 7.19 -20.19 -23.77
C GLY A 54 7.99 -19.13 -23.01
N ARG A 55 7.46 -17.90 -22.94
CA ARG A 55 7.84 -16.92 -21.93
C ARG A 55 6.59 -16.42 -21.22
N ASN A 56 6.56 -16.58 -19.90
CA ASN A 56 5.53 -16.05 -19.01
C ASN A 56 5.32 -14.55 -19.30
N ASN A 57 4.07 -14.16 -19.58
CA ASN A 57 3.74 -12.77 -19.87
C ASN A 57 3.87 -11.92 -18.60
N PRO A 58 4.80 -10.94 -18.53
CA PRO A 58 5.04 -10.14 -17.33
C PRO A 58 3.86 -9.25 -16.92
N ASN A 59 2.85 -9.12 -17.80
CA ASN A 59 1.65 -8.32 -17.57
C ASN A 59 0.47 -9.11 -16.99
N ARG A 60 0.64 -10.40 -16.66
CA ARG A 60 -0.45 -11.25 -16.12
C ARG A 60 -1.02 -10.76 -14.79
N PHE A 61 -0.21 -10.09 -13.96
CA PHE A 61 -0.56 -9.69 -12.58
C PHE A 61 -0.67 -8.17 -12.41
N VAL A 62 -0.86 -7.44 -13.50
CA VAL A 62 -1.06 -5.98 -13.43
C VAL A 62 -2.48 -5.71 -12.94
N LEU A 63 -2.61 -4.84 -11.93
CA LEU A 63 -3.89 -4.39 -11.37
C LEU A 63 -4.75 -3.76 -12.47
N LYS A 64 -6.05 -4.09 -12.51
CA LYS A 64 -7.00 -3.51 -13.46
C LYS A 64 -8.14 -2.81 -12.72
N PHE A 65 -8.37 -1.55 -13.06
CA PHE A 65 -9.38 -0.70 -12.43
C PHE A 65 -10.37 -0.15 -13.47
N TYR A 66 -11.55 0.27 -12.98
CA TYR A 66 -12.51 1.04 -13.78
C TYR A 66 -11.92 2.38 -14.25
N ARG A 67 -12.28 2.82 -15.46
CA ARG A 67 -11.80 4.07 -16.07
C ARG A 67 -12.94 5.07 -16.25
N GLU A 68 -12.73 6.27 -15.73
CA GLU A 68 -13.68 7.38 -15.78
C GLU A 68 -13.80 7.98 -17.19
N THR A 69 -15.00 8.46 -17.52
CA THR A 69 -15.35 9.06 -18.82
C THR A 69 -14.76 10.48 -18.95
N ASP A 70 -14.70 11.00 -20.18
CA ASP A 70 -14.17 12.35 -20.40
C ASP A 70 -15.10 13.45 -19.88
N GLU A 71 -16.42 13.18 -19.83
CA GLU A 71 -17.42 14.09 -19.26
C GLU A 71 -17.28 14.20 -17.74
N GLU A 72 -17.16 13.07 -17.04
CA GLU A 72 -16.89 13.02 -15.60
C GLU A 72 -15.61 13.80 -15.24
N LEU A 73 -14.57 13.64 -16.05
CA LEU A 73 -13.30 14.34 -15.85
C LEU A 73 -13.40 15.84 -16.06
N LYS A 74 -14.29 16.31 -16.94
CA LYS A 74 -14.52 17.75 -17.14
C LYS A 74 -15.20 18.34 -15.91
N ILE A 75 -16.25 17.68 -15.40
CA ILE A 75 -16.97 18.11 -14.19
C ILE A 75 -16.01 18.21 -13.00
N LYS A 76 -15.17 17.18 -12.77
CA LYS A 76 -14.17 17.20 -11.69
C LYS A 76 -13.16 18.33 -11.80
N LYS A 77 -12.74 18.68 -13.01
CA LYS A 77 -11.83 19.81 -13.24
C LYS A 77 -12.49 21.16 -12.94
N GLU A 78 -13.75 21.32 -13.29
CA GLU A 78 -14.53 22.52 -12.95
C GLU A 78 -14.74 22.60 -11.43
N ASP A 79 -15.06 21.47 -10.79
CA ASP A 79 -15.14 21.37 -9.33
C ASP A 79 -13.81 21.69 -8.66
N ALA A 80 -12.67 21.36 -9.26
CA ALA A 80 -11.35 21.68 -8.72
C ALA A 80 -11.02 23.19 -8.66
N LEU A 81 -11.83 24.06 -9.28
CA LEU A 81 -11.70 25.51 -9.20
C LEU A 81 -12.53 26.12 -8.07
N LYS A 82 -13.46 25.36 -7.49
CA LYS A 82 -14.31 25.86 -6.40
C LYS A 82 -13.49 26.01 -5.11
N ALA A 83 -13.91 26.92 -4.23
CA ALA A 83 -13.31 27.09 -2.92
C ALA A 83 -13.34 25.78 -2.09
N ILE A 84 -12.35 25.63 -1.21
CA ILE A 84 -12.24 24.53 -0.26
C ILE A 84 -12.94 24.93 1.03
N ASN A 85 -13.78 24.02 1.55
CA ASN A 85 -14.44 24.21 2.83
C ASN A 85 -13.82 23.25 3.86
N PRO A 86 -13.20 23.76 4.94
CA PRO A 86 -12.66 22.90 5.98
C PRO A 86 -13.73 21.99 6.60
N VAL A 87 -13.37 20.74 6.87
CA VAL A 87 -14.24 19.80 7.59
C VAL A 87 -13.87 19.71 9.06
N SER A 88 -14.86 19.42 9.89
CA SER A 88 -14.67 19.25 11.33
C SER A 88 -13.90 17.96 11.66
N GLU A 89 -13.30 17.90 12.86
CA GLU A 89 -12.60 16.69 13.33
C GLU A 89 -13.50 15.44 13.36
N VAL A 90 -14.78 15.62 13.66
CA VAL A 90 -15.77 14.52 13.70
C VAL A 90 -15.97 13.88 12.33
N GLN A 91 -15.82 14.65 11.24
CA GLN A 91 -15.91 14.14 9.86
C GLN A 91 -14.65 13.38 9.43
N MET A 92 -13.58 13.38 10.24
CA MET A 92 -12.41 12.50 10.07
C MET A 92 -12.57 11.16 10.81
N GLU A 93 -13.66 11.00 11.56
CA GLU A 93 -14.02 9.73 12.15
C GLU A 93 -14.75 8.84 11.14
N VAL A 94 -14.38 7.56 11.11
CA VAL A 94 -14.99 6.58 10.21
C VAL A 94 -15.55 5.40 10.99
N LYS A 95 -16.67 4.87 10.49
CA LYS A 95 -17.25 3.60 10.90
C LYS A 95 -16.90 2.56 9.84
N PRO A 96 -15.95 1.64 10.10
CA PRO A 96 -15.47 0.72 9.08
C PRO A 96 -16.57 -0.11 8.42
N LEU A 97 -17.56 -0.57 9.20
CA LEU A 97 -18.66 -1.39 8.70
C LEU A 97 -19.50 -0.70 7.62
N ASP A 98 -19.61 0.63 7.64
CA ASP A 98 -20.37 1.40 6.66
C ASP A 98 -19.74 1.32 5.24
N TYR A 99 -18.46 0.95 5.15
CA TYR A 99 -17.72 0.82 3.89
C TYR A 99 -17.68 -0.61 3.35
N PHE A 100 -18.11 -1.61 4.13
CA PHE A 100 -18.06 -3.02 3.77
C PHE A 100 -19.43 -3.69 3.94
N PRO A 101 -20.42 -3.32 3.11
CA PRO A 101 -21.70 -4.03 3.08
C PRO A 101 -21.48 -5.50 2.69
N GLU A 102 -22.35 -6.40 3.17
CA GLU A 102 -22.17 -7.85 3.02
C GLU A 102 -22.23 -8.29 1.55
N GLU A 103 -22.99 -7.57 0.73
CA GLU A 103 -23.13 -7.76 -0.71
C GLU A 103 -21.80 -7.54 -1.46
N LEU A 104 -20.89 -6.72 -0.90
CA LEU A 104 -19.56 -6.46 -1.44
C LEU A 104 -18.49 -7.40 -0.85
N SER A 105 -18.89 -8.59 -0.40
CA SER A 105 -17.95 -9.64 0.01
C SER A 105 -17.00 -10.05 -1.14
N PHE A 106 -15.89 -10.69 -0.82
CA PHE A 106 -14.88 -11.10 -1.80
C PHE A 106 -15.22 -12.45 -2.45
N PRO A 107 -14.70 -12.76 -3.65
CA PRO A 107 -15.00 -14.03 -4.31
C PRO A 107 -14.34 -15.18 -3.56
N LYS A 108 -15.13 -16.14 -3.08
CA LYS A 108 -14.64 -17.39 -2.50
C LYS A 108 -14.27 -18.38 -3.63
N ARG A 109 -13.21 -19.17 -3.43
CA ARG A 109 -12.83 -20.21 -4.40
C ARG A 109 -13.91 -21.28 -4.45
N PRO A 110 -14.36 -21.72 -5.63
CA PRO A 110 -15.31 -22.83 -5.72
C PRO A 110 -14.67 -24.14 -5.19
N PRO A 111 -15.47 -25.02 -4.56
CA PRO A 111 -14.98 -26.33 -4.13
C PRO A 111 -14.44 -27.14 -5.31
N TRP A 112 -13.33 -27.84 -5.08
CA TRP A 112 -12.66 -28.67 -6.08
C TRP A 112 -12.09 -29.94 -5.44
N ARG A 113 -11.75 -30.95 -6.27
CA ARG A 113 -11.25 -32.25 -5.81
C ARG A 113 -9.92 -32.59 -6.48
N PHE A 114 -9.15 -33.48 -5.85
CA PHE A 114 -7.86 -33.94 -6.35
C PHE A 114 -7.90 -34.49 -7.79
N GLY A 115 -9.00 -35.16 -8.18
CA GLY A 115 -9.16 -35.71 -9.53
C GLY A 115 -9.53 -34.69 -10.62
N THR A 116 -9.80 -33.43 -10.26
CA THR A 116 -10.21 -32.40 -11.22
C THR A 116 -9.03 -32.00 -12.09
N LYS A 117 -9.22 -32.01 -13.42
CA LYS A 117 -8.16 -31.58 -14.35
C LYS A 117 -7.90 -30.09 -14.16
N LYS A 118 -6.64 -29.65 -14.31
CA LYS A 118 -6.25 -28.24 -14.18
C LYS A 118 -7.11 -27.31 -15.04
N GLU A 119 -7.36 -27.69 -16.29
CA GLU A 119 -8.15 -26.90 -17.25
C GLU A 119 -9.61 -26.76 -16.82
N GLU A 120 -10.16 -27.83 -16.25
CA GLU A 120 -11.53 -27.86 -15.72
C GLU A 120 -11.65 -26.95 -14.49
N LEU A 121 -10.70 -27.03 -13.56
CA LEU A 121 -10.61 -26.16 -12.40
C LEU A 121 -10.46 -24.69 -12.82
N GLU A 122 -9.57 -24.40 -13.77
CA GLU A 122 -9.37 -23.04 -14.27
C GLU A 122 -10.65 -22.48 -14.91
N ALA A 123 -11.41 -23.31 -15.63
CA ALA A 123 -12.70 -22.93 -16.21
C ALA A 123 -13.79 -22.71 -15.14
N GLN A 124 -13.85 -23.57 -14.12
CA GLN A 124 -14.79 -23.44 -13.01
C GLN A 124 -14.55 -22.16 -12.20
N GLU A 125 -13.29 -21.87 -11.87
CA GLU A 125 -12.88 -20.63 -11.20
C GLU A 125 -13.22 -19.41 -12.05
N GLN A 126 -12.96 -19.47 -13.35
CA GLN A 126 -13.29 -18.39 -14.28
C GLN A 126 -14.78 -18.12 -14.36
N GLN A 127 -15.61 -19.17 -14.37
CA GLN A 127 -17.07 -19.04 -14.35
C GLN A 127 -17.57 -18.47 -13.01
N SER A 128 -17.06 -19.00 -11.89
CA SER A 128 -17.39 -18.51 -10.54
C SER A 128 -17.09 -17.02 -10.41
N PHE A 129 -15.91 -16.59 -10.85
CA PHE A 129 -15.51 -15.18 -10.79
C PHE A 129 -16.35 -14.29 -11.69
N ARG A 130 -16.74 -14.75 -12.90
CA ARG A 130 -17.67 -14.00 -13.76
C ARG A 130 -19.04 -13.82 -13.11
N ASN A 131 -19.60 -14.89 -12.55
CA ASN A 131 -20.87 -14.83 -11.85
C ASN A 131 -20.80 -13.88 -10.64
N TYR A 132 -19.67 -13.87 -9.93
CA TYR A 132 -19.41 -12.94 -8.85
C TYR A 132 -19.42 -11.48 -9.32
N ILE A 133 -18.71 -11.15 -10.42
CA ILE A 133 -18.73 -9.79 -10.98
C ILE A 133 -20.14 -9.39 -11.43
N HIS A 134 -20.91 -10.29 -12.05
CA HIS A 134 -22.29 -10.02 -12.44
C HIS A 134 -23.16 -9.64 -11.23
N LYS A 135 -23.05 -10.39 -10.14
CA LYS A 135 -23.77 -10.09 -8.90
C LYS A 135 -23.39 -8.73 -8.31
N LEU A 136 -22.12 -8.33 -8.40
CA LEU A 136 -21.70 -6.99 -7.99
C LEU A 136 -22.32 -5.90 -8.88
N GLN A 137 -22.41 -6.15 -10.20
CA GLN A 137 -23.03 -5.21 -11.15
C GLN A 137 -24.53 -5.06 -10.94
N GLU A 138 -25.20 -6.12 -10.48
CA GLU A 138 -26.62 -6.10 -10.11
C GLU A 138 -26.88 -5.49 -8.73
N SER A 139 -25.84 -5.25 -7.93
CA SER A 139 -26.00 -4.68 -6.60
C SER A 139 -26.33 -3.18 -6.66
N ASP A 140 -27.11 -2.70 -5.68
CA ASP A 140 -27.43 -1.28 -5.50
C ASP A 140 -26.18 -0.40 -5.23
N HIS A 141 -25.02 -1.02 -5.04
CA HIS A 141 -23.75 -0.38 -4.72
C HIS A 141 -22.77 -0.34 -5.90
N TRP A 142 -23.18 -0.75 -7.10
CA TRP A 142 -22.28 -0.76 -8.26
C TRP A 142 -21.72 0.64 -8.59
N ASP A 143 -22.55 1.67 -8.51
CA ASP A 143 -22.15 3.03 -8.85
C ASP A 143 -21.25 3.68 -7.80
N ASP A 144 -21.38 3.29 -6.53
CA ASP A 144 -20.60 3.82 -5.41
C ASP A 144 -19.43 2.90 -4.99
N ILE A 145 -19.18 1.83 -5.75
CA ILE A 145 -18.07 0.93 -5.50
C ILE A 145 -16.73 1.62 -5.72
N SER A 146 -15.84 1.37 -4.78
CA SER A 146 -14.45 1.78 -4.81
C SER A 146 -13.67 0.98 -5.88
N TYR A 147 -12.43 1.41 -6.18
CA TYR A 147 -11.54 0.60 -7.00
C TYR A 147 -11.24 -0.72 -6.31
N PHE A 148 -11.37 -1.84 -7.01
CA PHE A 148 -11.04 -3.17 -6.51
C PHE A 148 -10.36 -4.00 -7.59
N GLU A 149 -9.77 -5.13 -7.20
CA GLU A 149 -9.07 -6.02 -8.13
C GLU A 149 -10.05 -6.78 -9.04
N LEU A 150 -9.87 -6.61 -10.34
CA LEU A 150 -10.65 -7.29 -11.38
C LEU A 150 -9.88 -8.45 -12.05
N ASN A 151 -8.61 -8.64 -11.70
CA ASN A 151 -7.79 -9.72 -12.20
C ASN A 151 -7.95 -11.00 -11.37
N LEU A 152 -8.58 -12.03 -11.96
CA LEU A 152 -8.75 -13.35 -11.36
C LEU A 152 -7.42 -13.98 -10.91
N GLU A 153 -6.31 -13.68 -11.59
CA GLU A 153 -5.01 -14.26 -11.25
C GLU A 153 -4.50 -13.79 -9.88
N THR A 154 -4.79 -12.54 -9.50
CA THR A 154 -4.48 -12.01 -8.19
C THR A 154 -5.35 -12.66 -7.11
N TRP A 155 -6.65 -12.85 -7.38
CA TRP A 155 -7.57 -13.57 -6.50
C TRP A 155 -7.16 -15.04 -6.30
N ARG A 156 -6.66 -15.71 -7.35
CA ARG A 156 -6.06 -17.05 -7.24
C ARG A 156 -4.87 -17.09 -6.30
N GLN A 157 -4.03 -16.04 -6.26
CA GLN A 157 -2.93 -15.98 -5.30
C GLN A 157 -3.46 -15.86 -3.86
N LEU A 158 -4.48 -15.01 -3.64
CA LEU A 158 -5.13 -14.92 -2.33
C LEU A 158 -5.68 -16.28 -1.91
N TRP A 159 -6.44 -16.97 -2.76
CA TRP A 159 -7.02 -18.27 -2.43
C TRP A 159 -5.96 -19.28 -1.99
N ARG A 160 -4.82 -19.34 -2.69
CA ARG A 160 -3.70 -20.22 -2.30
C ARG A 160 -3.16 -19.87 -0.91
N VAL A 161 -2.96 -18.59 -0.62
CA VAL A 161 -2.48 -18.15 0.70
C VAL A 161 -3.48 -18.54 1.78
N LEU A 162 -4.77 -18.29 1.54
CA LEU A 162 -5.84 -18.64 2.49
C LEU A 162 -5.92 -20.14 2.72
N GLU A 163 -5.80 -20.96 1.67
CA GLU A 163 -5.77 -22.42 1.78
C GLU A 163 -4.53 -22.92 2.52
N MET A 164 -3.35 -22.35 2.24
CA MET A 164 -2.07 -22.83 2.76
C MET A 164 -1.80 -22.43 4.21
N CYS A 165 -2.22 -21.23 4.63
CA CYS A 165 -1.86 -20.70 5.94
C CYS A 165 -2.62 -21.37 7.10
N ASP A 166 -1.91 -21.57 8.21
CA ASP A 166 -2.48 -21.89 9.52
C ASP A 166 -2.92 -20.60 10.24
N ILE A 167 -2.14 -19.52 10.03
CA ILE A 167 -2.38 -18.19 10.59
C ILE A 167 -2.32 -17.17 9.46
N LEU A 168 -3.36 -16.34 9.34
CA LEU A 168 -3.39 -15.20 8.45
C LEU A 168 -2.86 -13.95 9.17
N LEU A 169 -1.78 -13.38 8.64
CA LEU A 169 -1.24 -12.07 9.01
C LEU A 169 -1.79 -11.01 8.04
N LEU A 170 -2.72 -10.17 8.50
CA LEU A 170 -3.27 -9.05 7.73
C LEU A 170 -2.53 -7.77 8.10
N ILE A 171 -1.84 -7.16 7.13
CA ILE A 171 -1.10 -5.91 7.31
C ILE A 171 -1.94 -4.72 6.83
N VAL A 172 -2.10 -3.72 7.69
CA VAL A 172 -2.79 -2.46 7.36
C VAL A 172 -1.94 -1.25 7.71
N ASP A 173 -2.12 -0.16 6.96
CA ASP A 173 -1.56 1.16 7.30
C ASP A 173 -2.45 1.80 8.38
N VAL A 174 -1.88 2.10 9.55
CA VAL A 174 -2.64 2.59 10.71
C VAL A 174 -3.44 3.87 10.42
N ARG A 175 -2.98 4.69 9.46
CA ARG A 175 -3.66 5.93 9.05
C ARG A 175 -5.07 5.67 8.53
N TYR A 176 -5.32 4.48 7.99
CA TYR A 176 -6.56 4.10 7.33
C TYR A 176 -7.08 2.73 7.82
N ALA A 177 -6.67 2.29 9.01
CA ALA A 177 -6.77 0.89 9.45
C ALA A 177 -8.15 0.26 9.23
N GLY A 178 -9.21 0.98 9.62
CA GLY A 178 -10.59 0.52 9.44
C GLY A 178 -10.99 0.29 7.98
N LEU A 179 -10.47 1.08 7.03
CA LEU A 179 -10.79 1.00 5.61
C LEU A 179 -9.93 -0.02 4.86
N MET A 180 -8.91 -0.59 5.51
CA MET A 180 -8.06 -1.64 4.97
C MET A 180 -8.39 -3.03 5.54
N PHE A 181 -9.36 -3.11 6.46
CA PHE A 181 -9.77 -4.34 7.12
C PHE A 181 -11.13 -4.81 6.61
N PRO A 182 -11.20 -5.72 5.63
CA PRO A 182 -12.47 -6.28 5.15
C PRO A 182 -13.05 -7.26 6.19
N PRO A 183 -14.24 -7.00 6.77
CA PRO A 183 -14.86 -7.88 7.76
C PRO A 183 -15.17 -9.28 7.22
N SER A 184 -15.49 -9.39 5.93
CA SER A 184 -15.76 -10.66 5.24
C SER A 184 -14.57 -11.61 5.25
N LEU A 185 -13.34 -11.08 5.18
CA LEU A 185 -12.11 -11.88 5.27
C LEU A 185 -11.94 -12.45 6.67
N TYR A 186 -12.18 -11.64 7.71
CA TYR A 186 -12.14 -12.11 9.10
C TYR A 186 -13.17 -13.21 9.36
N GLN A 187 -14.40 -13.04 8.86
CA GLN A 187 -15.45 -14.07 8.98
C GLN A 187 -15.02 -15.37 8.30
N HIS A 188 -14.48 -15.30 7.08
CA HIS A 188 -14.00 -16.47 6.35
C HIS A 188 -12.89 -17.21 7.10
N ILE A 189 -11.87 -16.51 7.60
CA ILE A 189 -10.77 -17.14 8.36
C ILE A 189 -11.28 -17.81 9.64
N ARG A 190 -12.25 -17.18 10.32
CA ARG A 190 -12.90 -17.75 11.50
C ARG A 190 -13.70 -19.02 11.17
N GLU A 191 -14.46 -19.01 10.08
CA GLU A 191 -15.23 -20.17 9.60
C GLU A 191 -14.32 -21.36 9.27
N GLU A 192 -13.13 -21.09 8.72
CA GLU A 192 -12.09 -22.08 8.44
C GLU A 192 -11.32 -22.55 9.70
N GLY A 193 -11.61 -21.97 10.87
CA GLY A 193 -10.93 -22.33 12.14
C GLY A 193 -9.46 -21.91 12.21
N LYS A 194 -9.04 -20.95 11.38
CA LYS A 194 -7.65 -20.48 11.27
C LYS A 194 -7.37 -19.29 12.19
N GLY A 195 -6.11 -19.11 12.56
CA GLY A 195 -5.68 -17.95 13.35
C GLY A 195 -5.64 -16.67 12.51
N MET A 196 -5.91 -15.52 13.13
CA MET A 196 -5.76 -14.22 12.47
C MET A 196 -5.03 -13.21 13.35
N ILE A 197 -4.03 -12.55 12.77
CA ILE A 197 -3.26 -11.47 13.39
C ILE A 197 -3.38 -10.23 12.50
N LEU A 198 -3.79 -9.10 13.07
CA LEU A 198 -3.79 -7.79 12.44
C LEU A 198 -2.53 -7.02 12.84
N VAL A 199 -1.74 -6.62 11.85
CA VAL A 199 -0.58 -5.74 12.04
C VAL A 199 -0.96 -4.32 11.69
N LEU A 200 -1.06 -3.45 12.70
CA LEU A 200 -1.14 -2.01 12.53
C LEU A 200 0.26 -1.49 12.21
N ASN A 201 0.56 -1.32 10.92
CA ASN A 201 1.85 -0.86 10.44
C ASN A 201 1.89 0.68 10.31
N LYS A 202 3.12 1.23 10.27
CA LYS A 202 3.42 2.67 10.14
C LYS A 202 2.89 3.48 11.31
N VAL A 203 2.98 2.91 12.51
CA VAL A 203 2.49 3.52 13.75
C VAL A 203 3.12 4.88 14.03
N ASP A 204 4.32 5.12 13.49
CA ASP A 204 5.04 6.40 13.50
C ASP A 204 4.33 7.56 12.76
N LEU A 205 3.39 7.29 11.85
CA LEU A 205 2.71 8.32 11.05
C LEU A 205 1.44 8.90 11.70
N VAL A 206 1.08 8.45 12.89
CA VAL A 206 -0.14 8.90 13.60
C VAL A 206 0.17 9.22 15.07
N PRO A 207 -0.63 10.05 15.74
CA PRO A 207 -0.54 10.20 17.18
C PRO A 207 -0.77 8.86 17.90
N ALA A 208 -0.05 8.63 19.01
CA ALA A 208 -0.17 7.40 19.79
C ALA A 208 -1.63 7.10 20.21
N SER A 209 -2.39 8.14 20.58
CA SER A 209 -3.81 8.02 20.93
C SER A 209 -4.67 7.48 19.78
N VAL A 210 -4.37 7.83 18.53
CA VAL A 210 -5.09 7.34 17.35
C VAL A 210 -4.77 5.87 17.09
N ALA A 211 -3.50 5.47 17.19
CA ALA A 211 -3.10 4.07 17.05
C ALA A 211 -3.76 3.19 18.13
N VAL A 212 -3.76 3.66 19.38
CA VAL A 212 -4.44 3.00 20.50
C VAL A 212 -5.96 2.93 20.28
N ALA A 213 -6.57 3.99 19.74
CA ALA A 213 -8.00 3.98 19.45
C ALA A 213 -8.37 2.92 18.41
N TRP A 214 -7.56 2.75 17.35
CA TRP A 214 -7.72 1.67 16.39
C TRP A 214 -7.54 0.30 17.05
N TYR A 215 -6.53 0.14 17.90
CA TYR A 215 -6.31 -1.08 18.67
C TYR A 215 -7.53 -1.45 19.55
N ASP A 216 -8.06 -0.50 20.33
CA ASP A 216 -9.24 -0.69 21.19
C ASP A 216 -10.48 -1.05 20.35
N TYR A 217 -10.66 -0.39 19.19
CA TYR A 217 -11.73 -0.71 18.24
C TYR A 217 -11.66 -2.16 17.76
N PHE A 218 -10.51 -2.61 17.25
CA PHE A 218 -10.36 -3.96 16.70
C PHE A 218 -10.48 -5.03 17.78
N LYS A 219 -9.85 -4.83 18.95
CA LYS A 219 -9.92 -5.76 20.09
C LYS A 219 -11.35 -5.96 20.61
N LYS A 220 -12.16 -4.89 20.62
CA LYS A 220 -13.56 -4.95 21.04
C LYS A 220 -14.48 -5.57 20.00
N THR A 221 -14.27 -5.22 18.73
CA THR A 221 -15.14 -5.64 17.63
C THR A 221 -14.86 -7.09 17.22
N TYR A 222 -13.60 -7.52 17.25
CA TYR A 222 -13.15 -8.81 16.75
C TYR A 222 -12.39 -9.58 17.84
N LYS A 223 -13.12 -10.28 18.72
CA LYS A 223 -12.56 -10.96 19.90
C LYS A 223 -11.47 -11.99 19.62
N TYR A 224 -11.48 -12.63 18.45
CA TYR A 224 -10.51 -13.66 18.06
C TYR A 224 -9.27 -13.08 17.34
N LEU A 225 -9.26 -11.77 17.12
CA LEU A 225 -8.19 -11.08 16.41
C LEU A 225 -7.08 -10.69 17.39
N ARG A 226 -5.84 -11.11 17.09
CA ARG A 226 -4.66 -10.56 17.77
C ARG A 226 -4.22 -9.30 17.03
N VAL A 227 -3.93 -8.21 17.75
CA VAL A 227 -3.56 -6.93 17.15
C VAL A 227 -2.15 -6.56 17.60
N VAL A 228 -1.26 -6.28 16.65
CA VAL A 228 0.15 -5.95 16.89
C VAL A 228 0.48 -4.60 16.27
N PHE A 229 1.19 -3.75 17.02
CA PHE A 229 1.78 -2.51 16.51
C PHE A 229 3.12 -2.79 15.83
N PHE A 230 3.37 -2.19 14.68
CA PHE A 230 4.62 -2.39 13.95
C PHE A 230 5.09 -1.12 13.23
N THR A 231 6.40 -0.89 13.22
CA THR A 231 7.02 0.08 12.31
C THR A 231 8.36 -0.48 11.81
N SER A 232 8.63 -0.29 10.52
CA SER A 232 9.89 -0.70 9.88
C SER A 232 10.92 0.43 9.82
N CYS A 233 10.52 1.67 10.10
CA CYS A 233 11.37 2.86 10.01
C CYS A 233 10.85 3.94 10.97
N PRO A 234 11.23 3.93 12.26
CA PRO A 234 10.87 5.01 13.19
C PRO A 234 11.64 6.32 12.91
N GLY A 235 12.18 6.49 11.70
CA GLY A 235 13.26 7.41 11.35
C GLY A 235 12.93 8.90 11.42
N TYR A 236 11.71 9.28 11.81
CA TYR A 236 11.29 10.67 11.92
C TYR A 236 11.58 11.30 13.29
N ALA A 237 11.79 10.51 14.35
CA ALA A 237 12.07 11.03 15.70
C ALA A 237 13.58 11.08 16.06
N LEU A 238 14.47 10.51 15.24
CA LEU A 238 15.92 10.54 15.50
C LEU A 238 16.55 11.83 14.93
N ARG A 239 16.23 13.00 15.49
CA ARG A 239 16.95 14.26 15.23
C ARG A 239 17.54 14.81 16.53
N GLY A 240 18.62 14.19 16.98
CA GLY A 240 19.56 14.86 17.88
C GLY A 240 20.34 15.90 17.08
N GLY A 241 20.34 17.16 17.51
CA GLY A 241 21.10 18.22 16.84
C GLY A 241 22.60 18.00 16.99
N THR A 242 23.25 17.43 15.99
CA THR A 242 24.71 17.42 15.86
C THR A 242 25.10 17.23 14.39
N SER A 243 26.16 17.92 13.99
CA SER A 243 26.78 18.01 12.65
C SER A 243 27.37 16.71 12.09
N ASP A 244 27.23 15.56 12.77
CA ASP A 244 27.82 14.27 12.38
C ASP A 244 26.83 13.37 11.63
N LYS A 245 26.89 13.43 10.29
CA LYS A 245 26.07 12.59 9.40
C LYS A 245 26.35 11.08 9.57
N ALA A 246 27.60 10.70 9.84
CA ALA A 246 28.00 9.31 10.04
C ALA A 246 27.37 8.69 11.31
N GLY A 247 27.39 9.41 12.43
CA GLY A 247 26.76 8.97 13.68
C GLY A 247 25.24 8.87 13.60
N LEU A 248 24.59 9.71 12.78
CA LEU A 248 23.15 9.68 12.57
C LEU A 248 22.70 8.41 11.82
N GLN A 249 23.45 7.99 10.79
CA GLN A 249 23.15 6.76 10.04
C GLN A 249 23.26 5.52 10.94
N VAL A 250 24.31 5.43 11.75
CA VAL A 250 24.50 4.34 12.72
C VAL A 250 23.35 4.29 13.72
N ARG A 251 22.96 5.43 14.30
CA ARG A 251 21.81 5.51 15.24
C ARG A 251 20.49 5.09 14.60
N ARG A 252 20.24 5.49 13.35
CA ARG A 252 19.05 5.09 12.59
C ARG A 252 19.02 3.59 12.30
N ARG A 253 20.16 3.00 11.94
CA ARG A 253 20.32 1.57 11.74
C ARG A 253 20.03 0.79 13.03
N LYS A 254 20.62 1.19 14.16
CA LYS A 254 20.37 0.57 15.47
C LYS A 254 18.91 0.70 15.91
N GLY A 255 18.31 1.88 15.75
CA GLY A 255 16.89 2.09 16.03
C GLY A 255 16.00 1.19 15.17
N ARG A 256 16.29 1.08 13.87
CA ARG A 256 15.57 0.20 12.94
C ARG A 256 15.67 -1.27 13.37
N GLN A 257 16.88 -1.77 13.64
CA GLN A 257 17.08 -3.16 14.04
C GLN A 257 16.33 -3.48 15.34
N ARG A 258 16.43 -2.61 16.35
CA ARG A 258 15.69 -2.76 17.61
C ARG A 258 14.18 -2.84 17.40
N MET A 259 13.63 -1.99 16.53
CA MET A 259 12.21 -2.01 16.19
C MET A 259 11.81 -3.26 15.41
N CYS A 260 12.65 -3.75 14.50
CA CYS A 260 12.43 -5.00 13.78
C CYS A 260 12.40 -6.19 14.75
N VAL A 261 13.33 -6.26 15.70
CA VAL A 261 13.38 -7.30 16.73
C VAL A 261 12.13 -7.28 17.62
N GLU A 262 11.70 -6.10 18.09
CA GLU A 262 10.46 -6.00 18.88
C GLU A 262 9.25 -6.44 18.06
N GLY A 263 9.12 -5.95 16.82
CA GLY A 263 8.02 -6.31 15.94
C GLY A 263 7.96 -7.82 15.66
N ALA A 264 9.12 -8.44 15.43
CA ALA A 264 9.26 -9.89 15.28
C ALA A 264 8.86 -10.62 16.57
N THR A 265 9.28 -10.11 17.74
CA THR A 265 8.91 -10.66 19.05
C THR A 265 7.41 -10.65 19.26
N LYS A 266 6.72 -9.53 18.98
CA LYS A 266 5.27 -9.43 19.15
C LYS A 266 4.48 -10.33 18.21
N ILE A 267 4.94 -10.47 16.96
CA ILE A 267 4.32 -11.39 16.00
C ILE A 267 4.56 -12.84 16.43
N TYR A 268 5.78 -13.17 16.91
CA TYR A 268 6.09 -14.48 17.49
C TYR A 268 5.20 -14.79 18.71
N GLU A 269 5.04 -13.86 19.65
CA GLU A 269 4.16 -14.00 20.82
C GLU A 269 2.71 -14.27 20.39
N ALA A 270 2.19 -13.50 19.43
CA ALA A 270 0.84 -13.70 18.90
C ALA A 270 0.68 -15.06 18.19
N CYS A 271 1.70 -15.51 17.45
CA CYS A 271 1.70 -16.85 16.85
C CYS A 271 1.76 -17.94 17.93
N LYS A 272 2.61 -17.78 18.95
CA LYS A 272 2.73 -18.72 20.07
C LYS A 272 1.42 -18.84 20.85
N ASP A 273 0.72 -17.74 21.07
CA ASP A 273 -0.61 -17.73 21.70
C ASP A 273 -1.67 -18.48 20.89
N ILE A 274 -1.58 -18.46 19.56
CA ILE A 274 -2.52 -19.16 18.67
C ILE A 274 -2.16 -20.65 18.54
N VAL A 275 -0.87 -20.95 18.43
CA VAL A 275 -0.35 -22.32 18.28
C VAL A 275 -0.40 -23.10 19.59
N CYS A 276 -0.26 -22.40 20.73
CA CYS A 276 -0.20 -22.97 22.06
C CYS A 276 0.84 -24.11 22.17
N TYR A 277 0.39 -25.35 22.36
CA TYR A 277 1.24 -26.53 22.54
C TYR A 277 1.29 -27.44 21.30
N GLU A 278 0.57 -27.07 20.23
CA GLU A 278 0.44 -27.91 19.04
C GLU A 278 1.72 -27.99 18.21
N LEU A 279 2.58 -26.96 18.27
CA LEU A 279 3.86 -26.92 17.58
C LEU A 279 4.93 -26.19 18.40
N ASP A 280 6.14 -26.74 18.41
CA ASP A 280 7.31 -26.13 19.04
C ASP A 280 7.94 -25.05 18.13
N LEU A 281 7.86 -23.79 18.59
CA LEU A 281 8.41 -22.61 17.93
C LEU A 281 9.72 -22.10 18.56
N SER A 282 10.41 -22.92 19.36
CA SER A 282 11.67 -22.54 20.04
C SER A 282 12.77 -22.10 19.06
N CYS A 283 12.80 -22.65 17.85
CA CYS A 283 13.75 -22.23 16.80
C CYS A 283 13.54 -20.77 16.37
N TRP A 284 12.29 -20.29 16.33
CA TRP A 284 11.99 -18.90 16.01
C TRP A 284 12.36 -17.97 17.18
N GLU A 285 12.10 -18.40 18.42
CA GLU A 285 12.54 -17.66 19.61
C GLU A 285 14.06 -17.51 19.64
N LYS A 286 14.80 -18.59 19.34
CA LYS A 286 16.26 -18.58 19.26
C LYS A 286 16.76 -17.62 18.18
N LYS A 287 16.18 -17.65 16.98
CA LYS A 287 16.50 -16.71 15.89
C LYS A 287 16.35 -15.25 16.34
N ILE A 288 15.25 -14.90 17.00
CA ILE A 288 15.01 -13.53 17.47
C ILE A 288 16.07 -13.11 18.50
N LYS A 289 16.43 -14.01 19.44
CA LYS A 289 17.47 -13.74 20.45
C LYS A 289 18.84 -13.54 19.81
N GLU A 290 19.17 -14.31 18.79
CA GLU A 290 20.41 -14.15 18.03
C GLU A 290 20.43 -12.78 17.32
N GLU A 291 19.37 -12.42 16.60
CA GLU A 291 19.27 -11.11 15.90
C GLU A 291 19.29 -9.90 16.85
N ALA A 292 18.79 -10.08 18.08
CA ALA A 292 18.86 -9.08 19.13
C ALA A 292 20.27 -8.92 19.72
N ALA A 293 21.09 -9.98 19.68
CA ALA A 293 22.43 -10.02 20.24
C ALA A 293 23.54 -9.61 19.27
N VAL A 294 23.26 -9.55 17.96
CA VAL A 294 24.20 -9.06 16.95
C VAL A 294 24.43 -7.56 17.14
N GLU A 295 25.52 -7.21 17.83
CA GLU A 295 26.11 -5.89 17.84
C GLU A 295 27.13 -5.79 16.68
N ASP A 296 26.76 -5.05 15.63
CA ASP A 296 27.64 -4.51 14.58
C ASP A 296 28.85 -5.38 14.17
N GLU A 297 28.68 -6.32 13.23
CA GLU A 297 29.69 -6.46 12.18
C GLU A 297 29.17 -5.75 10.92
N GLU A 298 30.06 -5.00 10.27
CA GLU A 298 29.80 -4.33 9.00
C GLU A 298 29.15 -5.33 8.03
N ASP A 299 28.02 -4.94 7.44
CA ASP A 299 27.33 -5.73 6.42
C ASP A 299 28.21 -5.87 5.16
N ASN A 300 29.17 -6.79 5.20
CA ASN A 300 29.37 -7.69 4.07
C ASN A 300 28.34 -8.80 4.22
N THR A 301 27.05 -8.47 4.10
CA THR A 301 26.00 -9.49 4.12
C THR A 301 26.11 -10.29 2.83
N GLU A 302 26.85 -11.39 2.85
CA GLU A 302 26.66 -12.45 1.87
C GLU A 302 25.18 -12.83 1.90
N VAL A 303 24.55 -12.77 0.72
CA VAL A 303 23.17 -13.20 0.52
C VAL A 303 23.14 -14.71 0.76
N GLY A 304 22.98 -15.14 2.01
CA GLY A 304 22.75 -16.55 2.30
C GLY A 304 21.51 -16.99 1.53
N GLU A 305 21.67 -17.97 0.63
CA GLU A 305 20.64 -18.47 -0.27
C GLU A 305 19.34 -18.71 0.50
N THR A 306 18.38 -17.80 0.36
CA THR A 306 17.00 -18.11 0.74
C THR A 306 16.42 -18.81 -0.47
N ILE A 307 16.05 -20.08 -0.31
CA ILE A 307 15.39 -20.83 -1.37
C ILE A 307 14.01 -20.22 -1.56
N VAL A 308 13.90 -19.30 -2.52
CA VAL A 308 12.62 -18.84 -3.05
C VAL A 308 12.16 -19.92 -4.03
N GLU A 309 11.41 -20.90 -3.54
CA GLU A 309 10.83 -21.91 -4.41
C GLU A 309 9.76 -21.26 -5.30
N GLU A 310 9.76 -21.62 -6.59
CA GLU A 310 8.68 -21.23 -7.51
C GLU A 310 7.34 -21.76 -6.98
N ALA A 311 6.27 -20.98 -7.17
CA ALA A 311 4.95 -21.29 -6.64
C ALA A 311 4.51 -22.71 -7.01
N ASP A 312 4.46 -23.60 -6.01
CA ASP A 312 3.85 -24.90 -6.16
C ASP A 312 2.39 -24.70 -6.57
N THR A 313 2.03 -25.25 -7.74
CA THR A 313 0.67 -25.17 -8.27
C THR A 313 -0.12 -26.45 -8.05
N THR A 314 0.45 -27.39 -7.29
CA THR A 314 -0.21 -28.64 -6.92
C THR A 314 -1.28 -28.42 -5.87
N TYR A 315 -2.15 -29.43 -5.74
CA TYR A 315 -3.26 -29.44 -4.81
C TYR A 315 -2.78 -29.35 -3.36
N PHE A 316 -3.32 -28.42 -2.60
CA PHE A 316 -3.07 -28.30 -1.16
C PHE A 316 -4.35 -28.65 -0.39
N SER A 317 -4.37 -29.81 0.25
CA SER A 317 -5.32 -30.07 1.34
C SER A 317 -4.73 -29.45 2.59
N HIS A 318 -5.39 -28.44 3.15
CA HIS A 318 -4.91 -27.79 4.36
C HIS A 318 -4.85 -28.81 5.51
N THR A 319 -3.64 -29.16 5.89
CA THR A 319 -3.34 -29.92 7.09
C THR A 319 -2.70 -28.95 8.05
N ARG A 320 -3.38 -28.70 9.17
CA ARG A 320 -2.88 -27.77 10.19
C ARG A 320 -1.51 -28.25 10.66
N TYR A 321 -0.50 -27.41 10.52
CA TYR A 321 0.91 -27.75 10.77
C TYR A 321 1.43 -28.97 10.00
N GLY A 322 1.02 -29.12 8.73
CA GLY A 322 1.56 -30.13 7.83
C GLY A 322 3.09 -30.16 7.87
N ASP A 323 3.67 -31.38 7.93
CA ASP A 323 5.11 -31.62 8.06
C ASP A 323 5.77 -30.99 9.32
N GLY A 324 4.98 -30.65 10.34
CA GLY A 324 5.48 -29.99 11.56
C GLY A 324 5.94 -28.55 11.32
N MET A 325 5.34 -27.88 10.32
CA MET A 325 5.70 -26.52 9.90
C MET A 325 4.52 -25.56 10.11
N LEU A 326 4.75 -24.43 10.76
CA LEU A 326 3.81 -23.31 10.82
C LEU A 326 3.86 -22.51 9.51
N THR A 327 2.70 -22.34 8.87
CA THR A 327 2.53 -21.53 7.67
C THR A 327 1.80 -20.23 7.99
N VAL A 328 2.48 -19.09 7.88
CA VAL A 328 1.91 -17.75 8.10
C VAL A 328 1.65 -17.07 6.75
N GLY A 329 0.39 -16.82 6.43
CA GLY A 329 -0.02 -16.14 5.20
C GLY A 329 0.00 -14.62 5.36
N CYS A 330 0.74 -13.89 4.54
CA CYS A 330 0.81 -12.42 4.59
C CYS A 330 -0.13 -11.81 3.54
N VAL A 331 -1.15 -11.09 3.98
CA VAL A 331 -2.13 -10.40 3.12
C VAL A 331 -2.18 -8.92 3.48
N GLY A 332 -2.42 -8.07 2.49
CA GLY A 332 -2.61 -6.64 2.68
C GLY A 332 -2.83 -5.91 1.36
N GLN A 333 -3.30 -4.67 1.43
CA GLN A 333 -3.40 -3.82 0.24
C GLN A 333 -1.99 -3.44 -0.29
N PRO A 334 -1.87 -2.96 -1.53
CA PRO A 334 -0.62 -2.38 -2.01
C PRO A 334 -0.10 -1.28 -1.07
N ASN A 335 1.23 -1.12 -0.98
CA ASN A 335 1.90 -0.05 -0.22
C ASN A 335 1.67 0.01 1.30
N VAL A 336 0.97 -0.96 1.90
CA VAL A 336 0.82 -1.05 3.38
C VAL A 336 2.11 -1.46 4.11
N GLY A 337 3.15 -1.87 3.38
CA GLY A 337 4.45 -2.26 3.94
C GLY A 337 4.61 -3.75 4.25
N LYS A 338 3.81 -4.62 3.60
CA LYS A 338 3.91 -6.08 3.72
C LYS A 338 5.33 -6.62 3.46
N SER A 339 5.94 -6.29 2.33
CA SER A 339 7.29 -6.78 2.01
C SER A 339 8.38 -6.16 2.90
N SER A 340 8.17 -4.94 3.41
CA SER A 340 9.04 -4.33 4.42
C SER A 340 8.94 -5.04 5.77
N LEU A 341 7.73 -5.45 6.18
CA LEU A 341 7.51 -6.28 7.36
C LEU A 341 8.20 -7.64 7.22
N MET A 342 8.10 -8.29 6.05
CA MET A 342 8.78 -9.57 5.81
C MET A 342 10.30 -9.44 5.91
N ASN A 343 10.90 -8.42 5.30
CA ASN A 343 12.33 -8.17 5.43
C ASN A 343 12.74 -7.91 6.90
N ALA A 344 11.90 -7.19 7.65
CA ALA A 344 12.14 -6.97 9.08
C ALA A 344 12.06 -8.26 9.91
N LEU A 345 11.10 -9.15 9.62
CA LEU A 345 11.00 -10.46 10.27
C LEU A 345 12.18 -11.38 9.93
N MET A 346 12.70 -11.28 8.71
CA MET A 346 13.87 -12.02 8.25
C MET A 346 15.19 -11.46 8.80
N GLY A 347 15.20 -10.24 9.37
CA GLY A 347 16.41 -9.53 9.78
C GLY A 347 17.29 -9.04 8.63
N ARG A 348 16.92 -9.33 7.37
CA ARG A 348 17.69 -9.03 6.16
C ARG A 348 16.76 -8.78 4.97
N LYS A 349 17.29 -8.18 3.91
CA LYS A 349 16.54 -7.93 2.67
C LYS A 349 16.41 -9.22 1.85
N VAL A 350 15.22 -9.83 1.87
CA VAL A 350 14.89 -11.05 1.11
C VAL A 350 13.94 -10.75 -0.05
N VAL A 351 13.03 -9.79 0.14
CA VAL A 351 12.02 -9.40 -0.85
C VAL A 351 12.29 -7.97 -1.32
N SER A 352 12.14 -7.73 -2.62
CA SER A 352 12.22 -6.39 -3.18
C SER A 352 11.04 -5.53 -2.72
N VAL A 353 11.30 -4.24 -2.47
CA VAL A 353 10.29 -3.28 -2.02
C VAL A 353 10.19 -2.13 -3.02
N SER A 354 8.99 -1.61 -3.23
CA SER A 354 8.74 -0.44 -4.08
C SER A 354 7.54 0.34 -3.55
N LYS A 355 7.53 1.65 -3.82
CA LYS A 355 6.42 2.56 -3.54
C LYS A 355 5.29 2.45 -4.57
N THR A 356 5.54 1.80 -5.70
CA THR A 356 4.56 1.65 -6.77
C THR A 356 3.68 0.43 -6.49
N PRO A 357 2.34 0.56 -6.56
CA PRO A 357 1.43 -0.58 -6.44
C PRO A 357 1.74 -1.69 -7.47
N GLY A 358 1.51 -2.95 -7.09
CA GLY A 358 1.71 -4.09 -8.00
C GLY A 358 3.17 -4.52 -8.18
N HIS A 359 4.06 -4.17 -7.24
CA HIS A 359 5.46 -4.60 -7.26
C HIS A 359 5.63 -6.10 -6.96
N THR A 360 5.02 -6.60 -5.88
CA THR A 360 4.90 -8.05 -5.64
C THR A 360 3.87 -8.61 -6.60
N LYS A 361 4.31 -9.42 -7.57
CA LYS A 361 3.46 -9.95 -8.65
C LYS A 361 3.09 -11.42 -8.47
N HIS A 362 3.86 -12.17 -7.69
CA HIS A 362 3.69 -13.61 -7.56
C HIS A 362 3.66 -14.00 -6.09
N PHE A 363 2.94 -15.09 -5.82
CA PHE A 363 3.05 -15.80 -4.56
C PHE A 363 4.48 -16.30 -4.36
N GLN A 364 4.99 -16.16 -3.14
CA GLN A 364 6.32 -16.61 -2.77
C GLN A 364 6.27 -17.28 -1.40
N THR A 365 6.99 -18.40 -1.25
CA THR A 365 7.19 -19.04 0.05
C THR A 365 8.58 -18.66 0.56
N ILE A 366 8.65 -18.17 1.78
CA ILE A 366 9.89 -17.75 2.44
C ILE A 366 10.02 -18.49 3.76
N TYR A 367 11.06 -19.30 3.91
CA TYR A 367 11.33 -19.99 5.16
C TYR A 367 12.00 -19.02 6.15
N LEU A 368 11.29 -18.74 7.26
CA LEU A 368 11.80 -17.92 8.34
C LEU A 368 12.69 -18.75 9.28
N THR A 369 12.30 -19.99 9.53
CA THR A 369 13.06 -21.03 10.23
C THR A 369 12.71 -22.40 9.63
N PRO A 370 13.40 -23.49 9.99
CA PRO A 370 13.02 -24.84 9.54
C PRO A 370 11.61 -25.29 9.94
N LYS A 371 10.96 -24.63 10.90
CA LYS A 371 9.57 -24.94 11.35
C LYS A 371 8.58 -23.81 11.08
N VAL A 372 9.01 -22.70 10.46
CA VAL A 372 8.12 -21.55 10.19
C VAL A 372 8.38 -21.04 8.78
N ARG A 373 7.33 -21.00 7.97
CA ARG A 373 7.34 -20.40 6.63
C ARG A 373 6.32 -19.27 6.51
N LEU A 374 6.68 -18.25 5.76
CA LEU A 374 5.86 -17.10 5.40
C LEU A 374 5.42 -17.26 3.94
N CYS A 375 4.14 -17.03 3.66
CA CYS A 375 3.61 -16.98 2.31
C CYS A 375 3.31 -15.53 1.93
N ASP A 376 4.00 -14.99 0.93
CA ASP A 376 3.74 -13.64 0.42
C ASP A 376 2.64 -13.66 -0.65
N CYS A 377 1.69 -12.74 -0.55
CA CYS A 377 0.67 -12.48 -1.55
C CYS A 377 0.96 -11.17 -2.30
N PRO A 378 0.64 -11.04 -3.60
CA PRO A 378 0.48 -9.74 -4.21
C PRO A 378 -0.48 -8.84 -3.42
N GLY A 379 -0.24 -7.53 -3.45
CA GLY A 379 -1.14 -6.57 -2.81
C GLY A 379 -2.53 -6.59 -3.48
N LEU A 380 -3.58 -6.71 -2.68
CA LEU A 380 -4.94 -6.92 -3.18
C LEU A 380 -5.91 -5.88 -2.60
N VAL A 381 -6.74 -5.29 -3.46
CA VAL A 381 -7.77 -4.32 -3.05
C VAL A 381 -9.14 -5.00 -3.12
N PHE A 382 -9.80 -5.10 -1.98
CA PHE A 382 -11.12 -5.68 -1.82
C PHE A 382 -12.21 -4.70 -2.28
N PRO A 383 -13.35 -5.18 -2.79
CA PRO A 383 -14.51 -4.33 -3.04
C PRO A 383 -15.03 -3.74 -1.73
N SER A 384 -15.39 -2.47 -1.81
CA SER A 384 -15.83 -1.66 -0.68
C SER A 384 -16.47 -0.38 -1.20
N LYS A 385 -17.03 0.43 -0.32
CA LYS A 385 -17.56 1.77 -0.60
C LYS A 385 -16.56 2.87 -0.24
N VAL A 386 -15.28 2.53 -0.05
CA VAL A 386 -14.24 3.51 0.32
C VAL A 386 -14.11 4.56 -0.79
N PRO A 387 -14.25 5.87 -0.49
CA PRO A 387 -14.13 6.91 -1.50
C PRO A 387 -12.80 6.83 -2.27
N ARG A 388 -12.87 6.95 -3.60
CA ARG A 388 -11.71 6.89 -4.50
C ARG A 388 -10.56 7.82 -4.09
N PRO A 389 -10.80 9.08 -3.64
CA PRO A 389 -9.72 9.94 -3.11
C PRO A 389 -8.94 9.30 -1.97
N ILE A 390 -9.62 8.61 -1.05
CA ILE A 390 -8.97 7.94 0.08
C ILE A 390 -8.13 6.77 -0.43
N GLN A 391 -8.62 5.97 -1.38
CA GLN A 391 -7.84 4.86 -1.96
C GLN A 391 -6.55 5.31 -2.66
N ILE A 392 -6.56 6.50 -3.25
CA ILE A 392 -5.35 7.12 -3.84
C ILE A 392 -4.37 7.49 -2.72
N LEU A 393 -4.84 8.10 -1.63
CA LEU A 393 -4.02 8.45 -0.45
C LEU A 393 -3.50 7.22 0.31
N MET A 394 -4.25 6.12 0.31
CA MET A 394 -3.86 4.81 0.83
C MET A 394 -2.74 4.17 0.00
N GLY A 395 -2.56 4.62 -1.25
CA GLY A 395 -1.62 4.02 -2.20
C GLY A 395 -2.14 2.73 -2.84
N SER A 396 -3.45 2.48 -2.79
CA SER A 396 -4.09 1.32 -3.41
C SER A 396 -4.24 1.51 -4.92
N TYR A 397 -4.33 2.77 -5.38
CA TYR A 397 -4.33 3.15 -6.79
C TYR A 397 -3.01 3.85 -7.18
N PRO A 398 -2.40 3.51 -8.33
CA PRO A 398 -1.15 4.13 -8.76
C PRO A 398 -1.34 5.60 -9.15
N ILE A 399 -0.75 6.51 -8.37
CA ILE A 399 -0.79 7.97 -8.59
C ILE A 399 -0.39 8.34 -10.03
N ALA A 400 0.58 7.65 -10.61
CA ALA A 400 1.05 7.90 -11.98
C ALA A 400 -0.02 7.65 -13.08
N GLN A 401 -1.08 6.89 -12.79
CA GLN A 401 -2.18 6.62 -13.73
C GLN A 401 -3.38 7.56 -13.51
N LEU A 402 -3.32 8.42 -12.48
CA LEU A 402 -4.43 9.27 -12.09
C LEU A 402 -4.66 10.38 -13.11
N ARG A 403 -5.79 10.37 -13.80
CA ARG A 403 -6.09 11.36 -14.86
C ARG A 403 -6.39 12.76 -14.28
N GLU A 404 -6.95 12.80 -13.08
CA GLU A 404 -7.41 14.02 -12.41
C GLU A 404 -7.04 13.91 -10.92
N PRO A 405 -5.99 14.62 -10.46
CA PRO A 405 -5.50 14.52 -9.09
C PRO A 405 -6.14 15.53 -8.12
N TYR A 406 -6.78 16.59 -8.63
CA TYR A 406 -7.23 17.72 -7.85
C TYR A 406 -8.43 17.37 -6.95
N THR A 407 -9.28 16.40 -7.32
CA THR A 407 -10.31 15.87 -6.40
C THR A 407 -9.67 15.28 -5.14
N THR A 408 -8.51 14.63 -5.27
CA THR A 408 -7.80 14.05 -4.11
C THR A 408 -7.09 15.15 -3.30
N ILE A 409 -6.54 16.16 -3.98
CA ILE A 409 -6.00 17.35 -3.30
C ILE A 409 -7.09 18.09 -2.53
N ARG A 410 -8.30 18.24 -3.09
CA ARG A 410 -9.47 18.78 -2.38
C ARG A 410 -9.71 18.02 -1.09
N TYR A 411 -9.86 16.69 -1.19
CA TYR A 411 -10.13 15.85 -0.02
C TYR A 411 -9.08 16.04 1.09
N LEU A 412 -7.81 16.18 0.71
CA LEU A 412 -6.70 16.44 1.64
C LEU A 412 -6.78 17.85 2.23
N ALA A 413 -7.02 18.87 1.39
CA ALA A 413 -7.04 20.28 1.78
C ALA A 413 -8.25 20.69 2.62
N GLU A 414 -9.38 19.99 2.48
CA GLU A 414 -10.52 20.15 3.39
C GLU A 414 -10.18 19.72 4.83
N ARG A 415 -9.20 18.83 4.99
CA ARG A 415 -8.85 18.20 6.29
C ARG A 415 -7.54 18.70 6.87
N LEU A 416 -6.68 19.27 6.02
CA LEU A 416 -5.37 19.80 6.39
C LEU A 416 -5.23 21.21 5.82
N ASP A 417 -4.71 22.13 6.63
CA ASP A 417 -4.31 23.46 6.17
C ASP A 417 -3.04 23.37 5.31
N LEU A 418 -3.21 22.92 4.06
CA LEU A 418 -2.10 22.72 3.12
C LEU A 418 -1.33 24.02 2.83
N PRO A 419 -1.96 25.20 2.62
CA PRO A 419 -1.21 26.44 2.44
C PRO A 419 -0.20 26.71 3.56
N LYS A 420 -0.64 26.61 4.81
CA LYS A 420 0.22 26.80 5.99
C LYS A 420 1.28 25.72 6.13
N LEU A 421 0.92 24.45 5.92
CA LEU A 421 1.84 23.32 6.01
C LEU A 421 2.93 23.38 4.94
N LEU A 422 2.56 23.77 3.71
CA LEU A 422 3.48 23.87 2.57
C LEU A 422 4.23 25.20 2.56
N ARG A 423 3.80 26.20 3.35
CA ARG A 423 4.31 27.58 3.34
C ARG A 423 4.31 28.14 1.93
N ILE A 424 3.12 28.18 1.32
CA ILE A 424 2.89 28.72 -0.02
C ILE A 424 1.98 29.95 0.09
N GLU A 425 2.19 30.89 -0.81
CA GLU A 425 1.36 32.08 -0.96
C GLU A 425 0.32 31.85 -2.06
N HIS A 426 -0.82 32.53 -1.95
CA HIS A 426 -1.88 32.42 -2.95
C HIS A 426 -1.35 32.95 -4.30
N PRO A 427 -1.50 32.21 -5.42
CA PRO A 427 -0.98 32.65 -6.73
C PRO A 427 -1.50 34.02 -7.17
N GLU A 428 -2.76 34.32 -6.84
CA GLU A 428 -3.48 35.54 -7.21
C GLU A 428 -3.69 36.51 -6.03
N ASN A 429 -3.10 36.24 -4.86
CA ASN A 429 -3.31 37.01 -3.62
C ASN A 429 -4.80 37.13 -3.20
N ASP A 430 -5.55 36.02 -3.28
CA ASP A 430 -6.92 35.89 -2.78
C ASP A 430 -6.90 35.26 -1.37
N ASP A 431 -7.98 35.45 -0.61
CA ASP A 431 -8.20 34.85 0.70
C ASP A 431 -8.76 33.42 0.59
N THR A 432 -9.41 33.10 -0.53
CA THR A 432 -10.04 31.79 -0.78
C THR A 432 -9.12 30.87 -1.56
N TRP A 433 -9.00 29.62 -1.11
CA TRP A 433 -8.16 28.61 -1.75
C TRP A 433 -9.01 27.56 -2.46
N SER A 434 -8.69 27.27 -3.71
CA SER A 434 -9.13 26.06 -4.41
C SER A 434 -8.03 24.99 -4.44
N PRO A 435 -8.36 23.71 -4.73
CA PRO A 435 -7.37 22.67 -4.96
C PRO A 435 -6.37 23.03 -6.07
N ARG A 436 -6.84 23.79 -7.06
CA ARG A 436 -6.02 24.28 -8.15
C ARG A 436 -5.00 25.31 -7.66
N ASP A 437 -5.42 26.27 -6.84
CA ASP A 437 -4.55 27.33 -6.30
C ASP A 437 -3.44 26.77 -5.42
N ILE A 438 -3.77 25.76 -4.60
CA ILE A 438 -2.77 25.04 -3.78
C ILE A 438 -1.69 24.42 -4.68
N CYS A 439 -2.12 23.76 -5.77
CA CYS A 439 -1.19 23.12 -6.68
C CYS A 439 -0.37 24.15 -7.47
N ASP A 440 -0.96 25.28 -7.86
CA ASP A 440 -0.26 26.37 -8.56
C ASP A 440 0.74 27.08 -7.62
N GLY A 441 0.37 27.34 -6.38
CA GLY A 441 1.28 27.86 -5.34
C GLY A 441 2.46 26.92 -5.08
N TRP A 442 2.19 25.60 -5.02
CA TRP A 442 3.25 24.59 -4.91
C TRP A 442 4.13 24.52 -6.15
N ALA A 443 3.54 24.60 -7.35
CA ALA A 443 4.28 24.63 -8.61
C ALA A 443 5.21 25.85 -8.67
N LYS A 444 4.71 27.03 -8.29
CA LYS A 444 5.48 28.29 -8.23
C LYS A 444 6.66 28.16 -7.26
N LYS A 445 6.40 27.66 -6.04
CA LYS A 445 7.45 27.44 -5.03
C LYS A 445 8.52 26.45 -5.47
N ARG A 446 8.15 25.40 -6.21
CA ARG A 446 9.08 24.37 -6.69
C ARG A 446 9.68 24.66 -8.07
N GLY A 447 9.32 25.77 -8.71
CA GLY A 447 9.74 26.08 -10.09
C GLY A 447 9.23 25.08 -11.14
N TYR A 448 8.09 24.42 -10.89
CA TYR A 448 7.52 23.47 -11.85
C TYR A 448 6.85 24.23 -13.00
N LEU A 449 7.48 24.20 -14.16
CA LEU A 449 7.02 24.86 -15.39
C LEU A 449 6.86 23.85 -16.53
N THR A 450 5.89 24.11 -17.40
CA THR A 450 5.65 23.34 -18.62
C THR A 450 6.67 23.73 -19.69
N ALA A 451 7.29 22.73 -20.32
CA ALA A 451 8.40 22.93 -21.26
C ALA A 451 8.08 23.86 -22.45
N LYS A 452 6.84 23.87 -22.95
CA LYS A 452 6.47 24.64 -24.15
C LYS A 452 6.04 26.07 -23.89
N ALA A 453 5.31 26.30 -22.80
CA ALA A 453 4.61 27.56 -22.57
C ALA A 453 5.11 28.31 -21.32
N ALA A 454 6.07 27.73 -20.59
CA ALA A 454 6.57 28.24 -19.31
C ALA A 454 5.45 28.58 -18.31
N ARG A 455 4.30 27.88 -18.40
CA ARG A 455 3.20 27.98 -17.44
C ARG A 455 3.44 27.02 -16.29
N LEU A 456 2.91 27.34 -15.10
CA LEU A 456 2.97 26.46 -13.93
C LEU A 456 2.46 25.05 -14.28
N ASP A 457 3.28 24.03 -13.97
CA ASP A 457 2.92 22.63 -14.14
C ASP A 457 2.21 22.12 -12.87
N THR A 458 0.93 22.44 -12.82
CA THR A 458 0.05 22.13 -11.71
C THR A 458 -0.23 20.64 -11.55
N TYR A 459 -0.20 19.89 -12.66
CA TYR A 459 -0.41 18.44 -12.61
C TYR A 459 0.81 17.74 -11.99
N ARG A 460 2.02 18.17 -12.36
CA ARG A 460 3.26 17.74 -11.68
C ARG A 460 3.25 18.12 -10.20
N ALA A 461 2.80 19.32 -9.87
CA ALA A 461 2.65 19.76 -8.49
C ALA A 461 1.66 18.88 -7.70
N ALA A 462 0.48 18.61 -8.24
CA ALA A 462 -0.51 17.74 -7.61
C ALA A 462 0.04 16.32 -7.40
N ASN A 463 0.72 15.74 -8.39
CA ASN A 463 1.39 14.44 -8.26
C ASN A 463 2.45 14.44 -7.14
N SER A 464 3.24 15.51 -7.05
CA SER A 464 4.25 15.69 -6.00
C SER A 464 3.61 15.72 -4.61
N LEU A 465 2.53 16.48 -4.43
CA LEU A 465 1.78 16.55 -3.17
C LEU A 465 1.16 15.20 -2.77
N LEU A 466 0.54 14.48 -3.70
CA LEU A 466 -0.02 13.16 -3.42
C LEU A 466 1.06 12.14 -3.04
N ARG A 467 2.24 12.20 -3.67
CA ARG A 467 3.39 11.36 -3.29
C ARG A 467 3.91 11.72 -1.90
N MET A 468 3.98 13.01 -1.55
CA MET A 468 4.32 13.46 -0.20
C MET A 468 3.34 12.93 0.85
N ALA A 469 2.03 12.90 0.55
CA ALA A 469 1.02 12.32 1.44
C ALA A 469 1.18 10.80 1.58
N LEU A 470 1.40 10.09 0.47
CA LEU A 470 1.63 8.64 0.48
C LEU A 470 2.86 8.26 1.32
N ASP A 471 3.97 9.00 1.15
CA ASP A 471 5.23 8.83 1.88
C ASP A 471 5.15 9.24 3.36
N GLY A 472 4.05 9.88 3.78
CA GLY A 472 3.88 10.36 5.15
C GLY A 472 4.60 11.68 5.46
N LYS A 473 5.13 12.39 4.44
CA LYS A 473 5.67 13.76 4.59
C LYS A 473 4.56 14.79 4.82
N LEU A 474 3.40 14.56 4.20
CA LEU A 474 2.13 15.20 4.58
C LEU A 474 1.31 14.15 5.33
N CYS A 475 1.40 14.17 6.66
CA CYS A 475 0.69 13.20 7.48
C CYS A 475 -0.82 13.49 7.47
N PHE A 476 -1.59 12.51 6.99
CA PHE A 476 -3.04 12.49 7.04
C PHE A 476 -3.49 11.16 7.64
N TRP A 477 -4.50 11.18 8.51
CA TRP A 477 -5.02 9.97 9.13
C TRP A 477 -6.50 10.09 9.49
N LEU A 478 -7.17 8.94 9.48
CA LEU A 478 -8.54 8.76 9.93
C LEU A 478 -8.56 8.15 11.33
N ARG A 479 -9.71 8.26 11.99
CA ARG A 479 -9.90 7.85 13.38
C ARG A 479 -11.16 6.98 13.50
N PRO A 480 -11.24 6.06 14.46
CA PRO A 480 -12.47 5.29 14.66
C PRO A 480 -13.59 6.20 15.18
N HIS A 481 -14.83 5.82 14.88
CA HIS A 481 -16.01 6.54 15.37
C HIS A 481 -16.04 6.67 16.90
N GLY A 482 -16.34 7.89 17.37
CA GLY A 482 -16.34 8.26 18.78
C GLY A 482 -14.98 8.59 19.35
N PHE A 483 -13.94 8.73 18.53
CA PHE A 483 -12.59 9.12 18.96
C PHE A 483 -12.60 10.46 19.69
N THR A 484 -13.15 11.50 19.06
CA THR A 484 -13.12 12.89 19.55
C THR A 484 -13.78 13.00 20.92
N LYS A 485 -14.90 12.28 21.12
CA LYS A 485 -15.62 12.23 22.40
C LYS A 485 -14.87 11.48 23.51
N LYS A 486 -13.93 10.60 23.16
CA LYS A 486 -13.21 9.72 24.09
C LYS A 486 -11.70 9.95 24.03
N LYS A 487 -11.25 11.11 23.57
CA LYS A 487 -9.84 11.43 23.32
C LYS A 487 -8.98 11.19 24.57
N GLU A 488 -9.39 11.75 25.71
CA GLU A 488 -8.69 11.59 27.00
C GLU A 488 -8.55 10.12 27.43
N LYS A 489 -9.56 9.29 27.15
CA LYS A 489 -9.52 7.86 27.45
C LYS A 489 -8.39 7.18 26.68
N PHE A 490 -8.19 7.55 25.42
CA PHE A 490 -7.15 6.95 24.58
C PHE A 490 -5.77 7.50 24.94
N GLU A 491 -5.65 8.77 25.32
CA GLU A 491 -4.39 9.37 25.78
C GLU A 491 -3.89 8.78 27.10
N ASN A 492 -4.80 8.30 27.94
CA ASN A 492 -4.50 7.66 29.23
C ASN A 492 -4.53 6.11 29.20
N HIS A 493 -4.60 5.51 28.01
CA HIS A 493 -4.65 4.06 27.87
C HIS A 493 -3.31 3.38 28.22
N GLU A 494 -3.34 2.17 28.75
CA GLU A 494 -2.13 1.41 29.17
C GLU A 494 -1.10 1.24 28.05
N GLU A 495 -1.57 0.94 26.84
CA GLU A 495 -0.76 0.76 25.63
C GLU A 495 -0.07 2.05 25.13
N ILE A 496 -0.45 3.26 25.61
CA ILE A 496 0.15 4.51 25.12
C ILE A 496 1.67 4.54 25.30
N LYS A 497 2.15 4.06 26.46
CA LYS A 497 3.59 4.05 26.75
C LYS A 497 4.33 3.15 25.77
N TYR A 498 3.76 1.98 25.49
CA TYR A 498 4.32 1.05 24.52
C TYR A 498 4.29 1.63 23.10
N VAL A 499 3.16 2.22 22.68
CA VAL A 499 3.04 2.83 21.35
C VAL A 499 4.03 4.00 21.17
N LYS A 500 4.17 4.89 22.15
CA LYS A 500 5.17 5.97 22.12
C LYS A 500 6.59 5.43 21.98
N TRP A 501 6.90 4.34 22.69
CA TRP A 501 8.18 3.65 22.56
C TRP A 501 8.38 3.07 21.15
N VAL A 502 7.34 2.44 20.57
CA VAL A 502 7.37 1.92 19.19
C VAL A 502 7.57 3.04 18.17
N GLN A 503 7.02 4.22 18.45
CA GLN A 503 7.20 5.42 17.63
C GLN A 503 8.59 6.08 17.82
N ALA A 504 9.43 5.56 18.72
CA ALA A 504 10.72 6.14 19.11
C ALA A 504 10.63 7.59 19.61
N ILE A 505 9.51 7.98 20.22
CA ILE A 505 9.35 9.32 20.83
C ILE A 505 10.06 9.30 22.18
N THR A 506 11.11 10.12 22.34
CA THR A 506 11.82 10.27 23.63
C THR A 506 11.15 11.32 24.53
N ASN A 507 11.18 11.11 25.85
CA ASN A 507 10.52 12.00 26.83
C ASN A 507 11.10 13.44 26.84
N ASP A 508 12.28 13.69 26.27
CA ASP A 508 12.91 15.02 26.22
C ASP A 508 12.39 15.93 25.09
N GLU A 509 11.54 15.41 24.19
CA GLU A 509 11.07 16.15 23.02
C GLU A 509 9.81 17.00 23.24
N GLU A 510 9.28 17.07 24.46
CA GLU A 510 8.18 17.99 24.81
C GLU A 510 8.63 19.46 24.93
N ARG A 511 9.93 19.78 24.76
CA ARG A 511 10.42 21.17 24.69
C ARG A 511 10.40 21.73 23.26
N SER A 512 9.83 22.93 23.15
CA SER A 512 9.52 23.73 21.97
C SER A 512 10.62 23.79 20.89
N PRO A 513 10.30 23.82 19.58
CA PRO A 513 11.32 23.93 18.54
C PRO A 513 11.81 25.37 18.37
N ALA A 514 13.09 25.61 18.62
CA ALA A 514 13.78 26.79 18.09
C ALA A 514 13.96 26.65 16.57
N VAL A 515 13.68 27.74 15.85
CA VAL A 515 13.78 27.87 14.39
C VAL A 515 15.24 27.99 13.99
N SER A 516 15.69 27.21 13.00
CA SER A 516 16.92 27.50 12.27
C SER A 516 16.62 27.56 10.76
N GLU A 517 16.80 28.75 10.20
CA GLU A 517 16.82 29.06 8.77
C GLU A 517 18.16 28.63 8.14
N SER A 518 18.12 28.20 6.86
CA SER A 518 19.22 28.09 5.85
C SER A 518 19.00 26.83 5.00
N ASP A 519 19.17 26.75 3.68
CA ASP A 519 19.39 27.69 2.59
C ASP A 519 19.02 26.92 1.31
N ASP A 520 18.29 27.56 0.40
CA ASP A 520 17.89 27.01 -0.90
C ASP A 520 19.05 27.06 -1.90
N LYS A 521 19.38 25.92 -2.52
CA LYS A 521 19.92 25.91 -3.89
C LYS A 521 19.31 24.79 -4.73
N SER A 522 18.92 25.23 -5.92
CA SER A 522 18.28 24.54 -7.04
C SER A 522 19.09 23.38 -7.60
N ASP A 523 18.42 22.36 -8.14
CA ASP A 523 18.86 21.79 -9.40
C ASP A 523 17.70 21.31 -10.27
N SER A 524 17.87 21.59 -11.56
CA SER A 524 17.01 21.28 -12.69
C SER A 524 17.68 20.19 -13.51
N ASP A 525 16.97 19.11 -13.86
CA ASP A 525 16.81 18.66 -15.24
C ASP A 525 15.98 17.37 -15.34
N ALA A 526 15.43 17.15 -16.54
CA ALA A 526 14.49 16.09 -16.89
C ALA A 526 15.16 14.98 -17.72
N ASP A 527 14.62 13.76 -17.57
CA ASP A 527 14.54 12.61 -18.49
C ASP A 527 15.82 12.14 -19.25
N ASP A 528 16.30 10.92 -18.97
CA ASP A 528 16.19 9.72 -19.85
C ASP A 528 17.25 8.61 -19.56
N ILE A 529 16.76 7.39 -19.28
CA ILE A 529 17.25 6.02 -19.59
C ILE A 529 18.61 5.46 -19.04
N VAL A 530 18.48 4.20 -18.58
CA VAL A 530 19.42 3.05 -18.54
C VAL A 530 20.18 2.81 -17.24
N SER A 531 19.92 1.62 -16.70
CA SER A 531 20.69 0.86 -15.70
C SER A 531 22.19 1.10 -15.72
N ASN A 532 22.75 1.48 -14.57
CA ASN A 532 23.62 0.63 -13.75
C ASN A 532 23.86 1.34 -12.41
N ASP A 533 23.99 0.53 -11.38
CA ASP A 533 24.44 0.83 -10.01
C ASP A 533 24.79 2.30 -9.71
N GLU A 534 23.88 3.01 -9.06
CA GLU A 534 24.23 4.25 -8.37
C GLU A 534 23.57 4.32 -6.99
N GLU A 535 24.44 4.63 -6.04
CA GLU A 535 24.21 4.84 -4.62
C GLU A 535 23.13 5.91 -4.38
N ASP A 536 22.28 5.69 -3.39
CA ASP A 536 21.25 6.62 -2.92
C ASP A 536 21.89 7.99 -2.57
N SER A 537 21.84 8.93 -3.51
CA SER A 537 22.10 10.35 -3.25
C SER A 537 20.85 10.98 -2.64
N ASP A 538 20.80 10.99 -1.31
CA ASP A 538 19.75 11.62 -0.51
C ASP A 538 19.72 13.15 -0.72
N GLU A 539 18.83 13.63 -1.59
CA GLU A 539 18.41 15.04 -1.62
C GLU A 539 17.74 15.42 -0.29
N ALA A 540 18.35 16.38 0.41
CA ALA A 540 17.85 16.94 1.66
C ALA A 540 16.59 17.81 1.43
N ILE A 541 15.42 17.17 1.31
CA ILE A 541 14.14 17.87 1.31
C ILE A 541 13.62 17.95 2.76
N VAL A 542 13.47 19.18 3.25
CA VAL A 542 12.89 19.57 4.55
C VAL A 542 11.74 18.65 4.97
N ALA A 543 11.99 17.79 5.95
CA ALA A 543 10.98 17.00 6.63
C ALA A 543 10.34 17.86 7.72
N THR A 544 9.10 18.27 7.50
CA THR A 544 8.28 18.92 8.51
C THR A 544 8.06 17.90 9.63
N ARG A 545 8.52 18.22 10.85
CA ARG A 545 8.19 17.53 12.11
C ARG A 545 6.67 17.32 12.18
N ASN A 546 6.23 16.37 13.01
CA ASN A 546 4.82 16.20 13.38
C ASN A 546 4.32 17.46 14.14
N LYS A 547 4.13 18.58 13.42
CA LYS A 547 3.62 19.87 13.91
C LYS A 547 2.14 19.82 14.31
N PHE A 548 1.52 18.65 14.18
CA PHE A 548 0.09 18.44 14.41
C PHE A 548 -0.28 18.33 15.90
N THR A 549 0.68 18.27 16.82
CA THR A 549 0.40 18.42 18.26
C THR A 549 0.09 19.87 18.64
N GLU A 550 0.60 20.87 17.91
CA GLU A 550 0.30 22.29 18.21
C GLU A 550 -1.10 22.72 17.78
N LEU A 551 -1.70 22.06 16.77
CA LEU A 551 -3.07 22.37 16.33
C LEU A 551 -4.16 21.74 17.23
N LEU A 552 -3.79 20.81 18.12
CA LEU A 552 -4.71 20.22 19.10
C LEU A 552 -4.72 20.97 20.44
N ASN A 553 -3.82 21.94 20.63
CA ASN A 553 -3.64 22.72 21.86
C ASN A 553 -3.82 24.23 21.65
N ALA A 554 -4.36 24.66 20.50
CA ALA A 554 -4.76 26.04 20.30
C ALA A 554 -6.25 26.15 20.65
N ASP A 555 -6.54 26.65 21.85
CA ASP A 555 -7.84 27.20 22.23
C ASP A 555 -8.29 28.32 21.27
#